data_AF-A0A351YAM1-F1
#
_entry.id   AF-A0A351YAM1-F1
#
_cell.length_a   1.000
_cell.length_b   1.000
_cell.length_c   1.000
_cell.angle_alpha   90.00
_cell.angle_beta   90.00
_cell.angle_gamma   90.00
#
_symmetry.space_group_name_H-M   'P 1'
#
loop_
_entity.id
_entity.type
_entity.pdbx_description
1 polymer ?
#
loop_
_entity_poly.entity_id
_entity_poly.type
_entity_poly.pdbx_seq_one_letter_code
_entity_poly.pdbx_strand_id
1 'polypeptide(L)'
;MVMKENHFSPRTKEAFHDVLKSLPKGERQYVVSDCDGTLLFGDSQYVLTNDQIEYLNFAFKPEELTDIFKAGNEDKWTMERNGISIPFLLEKIQEDYSYLYKREYVSKDPKNFLRAASWQKDPIFIDFKIRLHHLLDKIYSLWGYEASAYGVYALFKGFTIEEYKTLSSLSHMRHSKIKGLLQRSYFYPDTNEKVSYLDGLHPIEEMKELLYELERRGIDVYVASASPEETVKDALKLFAFPSSVQVYGIANKIDSQGKITAFKEKQEHASPI
;
A
#
# COMPACT_ATOMS: atom_id res chain seq x y z
N MET A 1 30.98 -17.56 8.71
CA MET A 1 30.23 -16.60 9.54
C MET A 1 28.80 -17.12 9.58
N VAL A 2 28.27 -17.42 10.76
CA VAL A 2 26.95 -18.04 10.93
C VAL A 2 25.97 -16.90 11.14
N MET A 3 25.09 -16.65 10.17
CA MET A 3 23.91 -15.83 10.47
C MET A 3 23.18 -16.49 11.66
N LYS A 4 22.78 -15.71 12.68
CA LYS A 4 22.08 -16.26 13.87
C LYS A 4 20.90 -17.11 13.40
N GLU A 5 20.52 -18.16 14.13
CA GLU A 5 19.52 -19.20 13.74
C GLU A 5 18.47 -18.76 12.71
N ASN A 6 18.87 -18.70 11.43
CA ASN A 6 18.04 -18.12 10.39
C ASN A 6 17.16 -19.20 9.79
N HIS A 7 15.88 -18.92 9.58
CA HIS A 7 14.97 -19.89 8.96
C HIS A 7 15.13 -20.00 7.44
N PHE A 8 16.15 -19.35 6.83
CA PHE A 8 16.52 -19.67 5.45
C PHE A 8 16.75 -21.17 5.29
N SER A 9 16.18 -21.74 4.23
CA SER A 9 16.45 -23.13 3.89
C SER A 9 17.95 -23.35 3.66
N PRO A 10 18.51 -24.54 3.99
CA PRO A 10 19.94 -24.80 3.83
C PRO A 10 20.46 -24.47 2.43
N ARG A 11 19.70 -24.81 1.39
CA ARG A 11 20.02 -24.50 0.00
C ARG A 11 20.14 -23.00 -0.28
N THR A 12 19.26 -22.18 0.31
CA THR A 12 19.28 -20.73 0.14
C THR A 12 20.50 -20.13 0.82
N LYS A 13 20.86 -20.61 2.02
CA LYS A 13 22.07 -20.17 2.73
C LYS A 13 23.33 -20.50 1.93
N GLU A 14 23.41 -21.70 1.38
CA GLU A 14 24.53 -22.14 0.54
C GLU A 14 24.65 -21.26 -0.71
N ALA A 15 23.54 -21.03 -1.42
CA ALA A 15 23.50 -20.16 -2.59
C ALA A 15 23.97 -18.73 -2.28
N PHE A 16 23.51 -18.12 -1.18
CA PHE A 16 24.01 -16.80 -0.77
C PHE A 16 25.51 -16.83 -0.47
N HIS A 17 26.00 -17.86 0.23
CA HIS A 17 27.42 -18.00 0.51
C HIS A 17 28.25 -18.11 -0.76
N ASP A 18 27.79 -18.86 -1.75
CA ASP A 18 28.50 -19.07 -3.00
C ASP A 18 28.51 -17.82 -3.87
N VAL A 19 27.38 -17.11 -3.97
CA VAL A 19 27.31 -15.80 -4.63
C VAL A 19 28.29 -14.83 -3.96
N LEU A 20 28.26 -14.71 -2.62
CA LEU A 20 29.15 -13.78 -1.91
C LEU A 20 30.64 -14.12 -2.06
N LYS A 21 30.99 -15.38 -2.28
CA LYS A 21 32.37 -15.80 -2.55
C LYS A 21 32.79 -15.55 -3.99
N SER A 22 31.85 -15.58 -4.94
CA SER A 22 32.13 -15.43 -6.37
C SER A 22 32.14 -13.98 -6.84
N LEU A 23 31.71 -13.02 -6.00
CA LEU A 23 31.73 -11.60 -6.33
C LEU A 23 33.12 -11.12 -6.75
N PRO A 24 33.24 -10.39 -7.87
CA PRO A 24 34.53 -9.88 -8.33
C PRO A 24 35.11 -8.86 -7.34
N LYS A 25 36.43 -8.94 -7.12
CA LYS A 25 37.15 -8.02 -6.23
C LYS A 25 37.44 -6.70 -6.94
N GLY A 26 37.23 -5.58 -6.24
CA GLY A 26 37.59 -4.25 -6.72
C GLY A 26 36.52 -3.54 -7.55
N GLU A 27 35.40 -4.20 -7.85
CA GLU A 27 34.24 -3.60 -8.48
C GLU A 27 33.15 -3.33 -7.43
N ARG A 28 32.42 -2.21 -7.60
CA ARG A 28 31.29 -1.86 -6.75
C ARG A 28 30.12 -2.81 -7.06
N GLN A 29 29.72 -3.59 -6.07
CA GLN A 29 28.62 -4.56 -6.19
C GLN A 29 27.34 -3.99 -5.62
N TYR A 30 26.19 -4.43 -6.14
CA TYR A 30 24.89 -4.04 -5.61
C TYR A 30 23.87 -5.19 -5.67
N VAL A 31 22.83 -5.08 -4.85
CA VAL A 31 21.63 -5.92 -4.91
C VAL A 31 20.39 -5.04 -5.09
N VAL A 32 19.38 -5.57 -5.77
CA VAL A 32 18.05 -4.97 -5.85
C VAL A 32 17.05 -5.93 -5.22
N SER A 33 16.19 -5.41 -4.35
CA SER A 33 15.07 -6.14 -3.74
C SER A 33 13.78 -5.39 -3.97
N ASP A 34 12.65 -6.09 -4.09
CA ASP A 34 11.35 -5.48 -3.80
C ASP A 34 11.19 -5.32 -2.27
N CYS A 35 10.12 -4.65 -1.81
CA CYS A 35 9.84 -4.44 -0.39
C CYS A 35 8.64 -5.29 0.09
N ASP A 36 7.44 -5.00 -0.39
CA ASP A 36 6.21 -5.64 0.06
C ASP A 36 6.19 -7.12 -0.37
N GLY A 37 5.87 -8.03 0.55
CA GLY A 37 5.97 -9.47 0.30
C GLY A 37 7.40 -10.03 0.11
N THR A 38 8.44 -9.19 0.15
CA THR A 38 9.84 -9.59 -0.07
C THR A 38 10.75 -9.29 1.12
N LEU A 39 10.76 -8.06 1.61
CA LEU A 39 11.42 -7.65 2.86
C LEU A 39 10.44 -7.62 4.03
N LEU A 40 9.16 -7.41 3.73
CA LEU A 40 8.08 -7.30 4.69
C LEU A 40 7.06 -8.42 4.47
N PHE A 41 6.55 -8.99 5.56
CA PHE A 41 5.25 -9.64 5.55
C PHE A 41 4.16 -8.57 5.50
N GLY A 42 3.21 -8.76 4.58
CA GLY A 42 2.15 -7.79 4.32
C GLY A 42 2.56 -6.81 3.23
N ASP A 43 1.76 -5.75 3.08
CA ASP A 43 1.96 -4.73 2.06
C ASP A 43 1.72 -3.35 2.67
N SER A 44 2.76 -2.53 2.65
CA SER A 44 2.85 -1.23 3.28
C SER A 44 1.84 -0.21 2.73
N GLN A 45 1.46 -0.32 1.46
CA GLN A 45 0.46 0.55 0.84
C GLN A 45 -0.96 0.05 1.11
N TYR A 46 -1.19 -1.27 1.11
CA TYR A 46 -2.51 -1.83 1.43
C TYR A 46 -2.88 -1.60 2.89
N VAL A 47 -1.97 -1.76 3.85
CA VAL A 47 -2.30 -1.49 5.27
C VAL A 47 -2.59 -0.01 5.51
N LEU A 48 -1.92 0.89 4.79
CA LEU A 48 -2.22 2.33 4.80
C LEU A 48 -3.63 2.59 4.27
N THR A 49 -4.02 1.91 3.20
CA THR A 49 -5.35 2.02 2.60
C THR A 49 -6.44 1.46 3.51
N ASN A 50 -6.21 0.30 4.15
CA ASN A 50 -7.13 -0.27 5.13
C ASN A 50 -7.40 0.72 6.27
N ASP A 51 -6.34 1.35 6.80
CA ASP A 51 -6.46 2.37 7.84
C ASP A 51 -7.15 3.65 7.36
N GLN A 52 -6.92 4.04 6.11
CA GLN A 52 -7.60 5.18 5.51
C GLN A 52 -9.11 4.96 5.49
N ILE A 53 -9.55 3.76 5.12
CA ILE A 53 -10.96 3.35 5.09
C ILE A 53 -11.52 3.24 6.51
N GLU A 54 -10.81 2.56 7.42
CA GLU A 54 -11.27 2.33 8.80
C GLU A 54 -11.46 3.64 9.58
N TYR A 55 -10.60 4.63 9.33
CA TYR A 55 -10.62 5.91 10.01
C TYR A 55 -11.21 7.06 9.19
N LEU A 56 -11.82 6.77 8.03
CA LEU A 56 -12.44 7.76 7.14
C LEU A 56 -11.51 8.94 6.82
N ASN A 57 -10.23 8.65 6.62
CA ASN A 57 -9.19 9.64 6.36
C ASN A 57 -9.16 10.05 4.88
N PHE A 58 -10.14 10.81 4.43
CA PHE A 58 -10.25 11.25 3.03
C PHE A 58 -10.24 12.78 2.92
N ALA A 59 -9.62 13.29 1.85
CA ALA A 59 -9.51 14.73 1.59
C ALA A 59 -10.41 15.23 0.44
N PHE A 60 -11.06 14.31 -0.29
CA PHE A 60 -11.96 14.62 -1.39
C PHE A 60 -13.43 14.59 -0.95
N LYS A 61 -14.32 15.11 -1.78
CA LYS A 61 -15.77 15.10 -1.55
C LYS A 61 -16.45 13.92 -2.23
N PRO A 62 -17.65 13.50 -1.76
CA PRO A 62 -18.36 12.38 -2.36
C PRO A 62 -18.60 12.49 -3.86
N GLU A 63 -18.90 13.69 -4.37
CA GLU A 63 -19.11 13.94 -5.80
C GLU A 63 -17.86 13.69 -6.66
N GLU A 64 -16.66 13.63 -6.07
CA GLU A 64 -15.41 13.40 -6.81
C GLU A 64 -15.09 11.90 -6.97
N LEU A 65 -15.79 11.01 -6.27
CA LEU A 65 -15.43 9.59 -6.19
C LEU A 65 -15.37 8.93 -7.59
N THR A 66 -16.37 9.21 -8.43
CA THR A 66 -16.44 8.68 -9.79
C THR A 66 -15.23 9.11 -10.63
N ASP A 67 -14.91 10.41 -10.61
CA ASP A 67 -13.82 10.97 -11.39
C ASP A 67 -12.46 10.44 -10.91
N ILE A 68 -12.30 10.21 -9.61
CA ILE A 68 -11.09 9.64 -9.00
C ILE A 68 -10.77 8.24 -9.55
N PHE A 69 -11.78 7.37 -9.64
CA PHE A 69 -11.57 5.99 -10.12
C PHE A 69 -11.58 5.88 -11.65
N LYS A 70 -12.25 6.80 -12.34
CA LYS A 70 -12.29 6.85 -13.80
C LYS A 70 -10.99 7.37 -14.41
N ALA A 71 -10.31 8.28 -13.71
CA ALA A 71 -9.04 8.87 -14.10
C ALA A 71 -8.00 7.80 -14.48
N GLY A 72 -7.55 7.83 -15.74
CA GLY A 72 -6.53 6.90 -16.26
C GLY A 72 -7.05 5.48 -16.55
N ASN A 73 -8.36 5.26 -16.43
CA ASN A 73 -9.05 4.01 -16.73
C ASN A 73 -10.29 4.24 -17.62
N GLU A 74 -10.29 5.31 -18.42
CA GLU A 74 -11.44 5.73 -19.23
C GLU A 74 -11.86 4.65 -20.23
N ASP A 75 -10.89 3.93 -20.81
CA ASP A 75 -11.10 2.80 -21.73
C ASP A 75 -11.77 1.59 -21.06
N LYS A 76 -11.66 1.47 -19.74
CA LYS A 76 -12.15 0.33 -18.95
C LYS A 76 -13.50 0.59 -18.29
N TRP A 77 -13.97 1.84 -18.33
CA TRP A 77 -15.13 2.30 -17.58
C TRP A 77 -16.42 1.52 -17.86
N THR A 78 -16.58 1.02 -19.09
CA THR A 78 -17.76 0.24 -19.51
C THR A 78 -17.58 -1.27 -19.36
N MET A 79 -16.46 -1.75 -18.82
CA MET A 79 -16.24 -3.18 -18.59
C MET A 79 -17.15 -3.70 -17.49
N GLU A 80 -17.73 -4.87 -17.73
CA GLU A 80 -18.65 -5.55 -16.82
C GLU A 80 -18.38 -7.06 -16.84
N ARG A 81 -18.55 -7.72 -15.69
CA ARG A 81 -18.56 -9.18 -15.60
C ARG A 81 -19.66 -9.62 -14.65
N ASN A 82 -20.52 -10.54 -15.11
CA ASN A 82 -21.63 -11.08 -14.32
C ASN A 82 -22.58 -10.00 -13.74
N GLY A 83 -22.86 -8.93 -14.48
CA GLY A 83 -23.71 -7.82 -13.99
C GLY A 83 -22.99 -6.85 -13.06
N ILE A 84 -21.70 -7.03 -12.78
CA ILE A 84 -20.91 -6.15 -11.92
C ILE A 84 -20.00 -5.28 -12.80
N SER A 85 -20.19 -3.97 -12.71
CA SER A 85 -19.32 -2.95 -13.29
C SER A 85 -18.82 -2.00 -12.19
N ILE A 86 -17.68 -1.36 -12.41
CA ILE A 86 -17.14 -0.37 -11.47
C ILE A 86 -18.08 0.83 -11.26
N PRO A 87 -18.73 1.40 -12.29
CA PRO A 87 -19.71 2.48 -12.10
C PRO A 87 -20.87 2.08 -11.17
N PHE A 88 -21.38 0.85 -11.30
CA PHE A 88 -22.45 0.34 -10.44
C PHE A 88 -22.03 0.26 -8.96
N LEU A 89 -20.82 -0.24 -8.68
CA LEU A 89 -20.29 -0.29 -7.32
C LEU A 89 -20.07 1.11 -6.73
N LEU A 90 -19.56 2.04 -7.55
CA LEU A 90 -19.26 3.41 -7.13
C LEU A 90 -20.51 4.21 -6.78
N GLU A 91 -21.64 3.98 -7.44
CA GLU A 91 -22.91 4.63 -7.09
C GLU A 91 -23.29 4.35 -5.63
N LYS A 92 -23.20 3.08 -5.21
CA LYS A 92 -23.51 2.67 -3.83
C LYS A 92 -22.50 3.19 -2.82
N ILE A 93 -21.21 3.16 -3.17
CA ILE A 93 -20.17 3.74 -2.30
C ILE A 93 -20.36 5.25 -2.15
N GLN A 94 -20.76 5.96 -3.21
CA GLN A 94 -21.01 7.39 -3.16
C GLN A 94 -22.24 7.73 -2.29
N GLU A 95 -23.29 6.91 -2.30
CA GLU A 95 -24.44 7.03 -1.39
C GLU A 95 -23.98 6.95 0.07
N ASP A 96 -23.26 5.89 0.45
CA ASP A 96 -22.78 5.68 1.81
C ASP A 96 -21.79 6.79 2.24
N TYR A 97 -20.85 7.13 1.34
CA TYR A 97 -19.85 8.14 1.62
C TYR A 97 -20.46 9.52 1.78
N SER A 98 -21.51 9.86 1.00
CA SER A 98 -22.27 11.10 1.17
C SER A 98 -22.94 11.19 2.53
N TYR A 99 -23.48 10.07 3.04
CA TYR A 99 -24.02 10.00 4.38
C TYR A 99 -22.93 10.24 5.44
N LEU A 100 -21.80 9.52 5.37
CA LEU A 100 -20.70 9.65 6.33
C LEU A 100 -20.08 11.05 6.33
N TYR A 101 -19.99 11.67 5.15
CA TYR A 101 -19.50 13.03 4.98
C TYR A 101 -20.43 14.06 5.65
N LYS A 102 -21.76 13.94 5.44
CA LYS A 102 -22.76 14.80 6.10
C LYS A 102 -22.78 14.65 7.62
N ARG A 103 -22.31 13.51 8.16
CA ARG A 103 -22.15 13.26 9.59
C ARG A 103 -20.86 13.83 10.17
N GLU A 104 -20.03 14.47 9.35
CA GLU A 104 -18.72 15.03 9.74
C GLU A 104 -17.75 13.96 10.29
N TYR A 105 -17.93 12.71 9.87
CA TYR A 105 -17.04 11.60 10.25
C TYR A 105 -15.78 11.55 9.36
N VAL A 106 -15.86 12.08 8.15
CA VAL A 106 -14.76 12.13 7.19
C VAL A 106 -13.86 13.32 7.48
N SER A 107 -12.56 13.10 7.56
CA SER A 107 -11.57 14.17 7.75
C SER A 107 -10.22 13.74 7.21
N LYS A 108 -9.45 14.67 6.66
CA LYS A 108 -8.05 14.39 6.30
C LYS A 108 -7.08 14.46 7.50
N ASP A 109 -7.57 14.84 8.69
CA ASP A 109 -6.74 14.91 9.89
C ASP A 109 -6.27 13.50 10.28
N PRO A 110 -4.96 13.22 10.32
CA PRO A 110 -4.45 11.90 10.71
C PRO A 110 -4.86 11.46 12.12
N LYS A 111 -5.37 12.37 12.97
CA LYS A 111 -5.93 12.09 14.30
C LYS A 111 -7.40 11.66 14.27
N ASN A 112 -8.05 11.55 13.11
CA ASN A 112 -9.46 11.16 13.03
C ASN A 112 -9.72 9.80 13.71
N PHE A 113 -8.72 8.92 13.77
CA PHE A 113 -8.83 7.65 14.51
C PHE A 113 -9.28 7.81 15.98
N LEU A 114 -9.00 8.95 16.63
CA LEU A 114 -9.44 9.23 18.00
C LEU A 114 -10.98 9.32 18.12
N ARG A 115 -11.67 9.60 17.00
CA ARG A 115 -13.12 9.72 16.90
C ARG A 115 -13.78 8.45 16.38
N ALA A 116 -13.02 7.41 16.03
CA ALA A 116 -13.52 6.26 15.27
C ALA A 116 -14.68 5.52 15.93
N ALA A 117 -14.71 5.49 17.27
CA ALA A 117 -15.81 4.91 18.02
C ALA A 117 -17.19 5.53 17.69
N SER A 118 -17.24 6.74 17.12
CA SER A 118 -18.47 7.41 16.72
C SER A 118 -19.12 6.87 15.44
N TRP A 119 -18.36 6.16 14.58
CA TRP A 119 -18.88 5.56 13.34
C TRP A 119 -18.67 4.06 13.21
N GLN A 120 -17.78 3.44 14.01
CA GLN A 120 -17.48 2.01 13.88
C GLN A 120 -18.68 1.08 14.08
N LYS A 121 -19.76 1.55 14.73
CA LYS A 121 -21.02 0.82 14.89
C LYS A 121 -22.13 1.29 13.94
N ASP A 122 -21.87 2.31 13.13
CA ASP A 122 -22.83 2.81 12.15
C ASP A 122 -22.94 1.78 11.01
N PRO A 123 -24.14 1.23 10.72
CA PRO A 123 -24.30 0.24 9.67
C PRO A 123 -23.88 0.78 8.30
N ILE A 124 -24.07 2.07 8.02
CA ILE A 124 -23.66 2.69 6.75
C ILE A 124 -22.13 2.76 6.64
N PHE A 125 -21.42 2.95 7.75
CA PHE A 125 -19.96 2.86 7.75
C PHE A 125 -19.48 1.43 7.47
N ILE A 126 -20.12 0.44 8.08
CA ILE A 126 -19.78 -0.97 7.87
C ILE A 126 -19.99 -1.33 6.38
N ASP A 127 -21.12 -0.92 5.80
CA ASP A 127 -21.41 -1.11 4.39
C ASP A 127 -20.41 -0.38 3.49
N PHE A 128 -20.14 0.91 3.73
CA PHE A 128 -19.13 1.69 3.01
C PHE A 128 -17.78 0.98 2.98
N LYS A 129 -17.31 0.53 4.16
CA LYS A 129 -16.03 -0.17 4.29
C LYS A 129 -16.02 -1.44 3.45
N ILE A 130 -17.07 -2.26 3.53
CA ILE A 130 -17.15 -3.53 2.80
C ILE A 130 -17.21 -3.27 1.29
N ARG A 131 -18.04 -2.31 0.86
CA ARG A 131 -18.20 -1.96 -0.55
C ARG A 131 -16.91 -1.39 -1.15
N LEU A 132 -16.18 -0.56 -0.40
CA LEU A 132 -14.91 -0.01 -0.88
C LEU A 132 -13.81 -1.08 -1.01
N HIS A 133 -13.71 -2.03 -0.06
CA HIS A 133 -12.78 -3.15 -0.22
C HIS A 133 -13.17 -4.07 -1.39
N HIS A 134 -14.48 -4.30 -1.59
CA HIS A 134 -14.98 -5.06 -2.74
C HIS A 134 -14.67 -4.35 -4.06
N LEU A 135 -14.86 -3.03 -4.14
CA LEU A 135 -14.47 -2.23 -5.30
C LEU A 135 -12.99 -2.43 -5.65
N LEU A 136 -12.09 -2.32 -4.67
CA LEU A 136 -10.65 -2.47 -4.90
C LEU A 136 -10.28 -3.88 -5.43
N ASP A 137 -10.95 -4.93 -4.95
CA ASP A 137 -10.84 -6.30 -5.48
C ASP A 137 -11.40 -6.40 -6.92
N LYS A 138 -12.56 -5.78 -7.19
CA LYS A 138 -13.18 -5.80 -8.52
C LYS A 138 -12.41 -5.02 -9.56
N ILE A 139 -11.76 -3.92 -9.19
CA ILE A 139 -10.85 -3.22 -10.09
C ILE A 139 -9.72 -4.16 -10.54
N TYR A 140 -9.10 -4.91 -9.63
CA TYR A 140 -8.06 -5.87 -10.02
C TYR A 140 -8.58 -6.94 -10.99
N SER A 141 -9.72 -7.56 -10.67
CA SER A 141 -10.26 -8.66 -11.48
C SER A 141 -10.89 -8.24 -12.82
N LEU A 142 -11.39 -7.01 -12.93
CA LEU A 142 -12.00 -6.47 -14.16
C LEU A 142 -10.98 -5.70 -15.01
N TRP A 143 -10.17 -4.85 -14.39
CA TRP A 143 -9.33 -3.86 -15.06
C TRP A 143 -7.84 -4.19 -15.02
N GLY A 144 -7.44 -5.17 -14.21
CA GLY A 144 -6.06 -5.66 -14.10
C GLY A 144 -5.23 -4.97 -13.01
N TYR A 145 -3.98 -5.44 -12.88
CA TYR A 145 -3.06 -5.01 -11.83
C TYR A 145 -2.77 -3.51 -11.86
N GLU A 146 -2.48 -2.94 -13.04
CA GLU A 146 -2.12 -1.52 -13.16
C GLU A 146 -3.27 -0.62 -12.65
N ALA A 147 -4.50 -0.90 -13.08
CA ALA A 147 -5.70 -0.19 -12.63
C ALA A 147 -5.94 -0.34 -11.12
N SER A 148 -5.69 -1.53 -10.55
CA SER A 148 -5.80 -1.76 -9.11
C SER A 148 -4.77 -0.96 -8.31
N ALA A 149 -3.52 -0.95 -8.77
CA ALA A 149 -2.46 -0.15 -8.18
C ALA A 149 -2.74 1.36 -8.25
N TYR A 150 -3.49 1.83 -9.26
CA TYR A 150 -4.00 3.20 -9.31
C TYR A 150 -5.20 3.41 -8.39
N GLY A 151 -6.16 2.47 -8.32
CA GLY A 151 -7.36 2.62 -7.49
C GLY A 151 -7.05 2.79 -6.00
N VAL A 152 -6.09 2.03 -5.48
CA VAL A 152 -5.59 2.17 -4.11
C VAL A 152 -4.93 3.54 -3.89
N TYR A 153 -4.19 4.02 -4.87
CA TYR A 153 -3.49 5.30 -4.84
C TYR A 153 -4.46 6.50 -4.93
N ALA A 154 -5.49 6.38 -5.75
CA ALA A 154 -6.43 7.45 -6.06
C ALA A 154 -7.18 7.96 -4.81
N LEU A 155 -7.33 7.10 -3.80
CA LEU A 155 -7.90 7.44 -2.50
C LEU A 155 -7.11 8.51 -1.73
N PHE A 156 -5.83 8.74 -2.06
CA PHE A 156 -4.99 9.77 -1.43
C PHE A 156 -5.07 11.13 -2.13
N LYS A 157 -5.99 11.31 -3.10
CA LYS A 157 -6.24 12.63 -3.70
C LYS A 157 -6.53 13.69 -2.62
N GLY A 158 -5.87 14.85 -2.73
CA GLY A 158 -6.10 16.02 -1.88
C GLY A 158 -5.19 16.12 -0.65
N PHE A 159 -4.39 15.08 -0.36
CA PHE A 159 -3.37 15.11 0.68
C PHE A 159 -2.12 15.85 0.22
N THR A 160 -1.43 16.60 1.10
CA THR A 160 -0.02 16.94 0.87
C THR A 160 0.85 15.69 1.07
N ILE A 161 2.09 15.72 0.58
CA ILE A 161 3.08 14.69 0.88
C ILE A 161 3.30 14.52 2.39
N GLU A 162 3.30 15.62 3.16
CA GLU A 162 3.49 15.55 4.62
C GLU A 162 2.30 14.92 5.35
N GLU A 163 1.07 15.27 4.94
CA GLU A 163 -0.15 14.64 5.47
C GLU A 163 -0.15 13.13 5.15
N TYR A 164 0.24 12.76 3.93
CA TYR A 164 0.38 11.37 3.49
C TYR A 164 1.43 10.59 4.29
N LYS A 165 2.64 11.14 4.48
CA LYS A 165 3.69 10.54 5.33
C LYS A 165 3.22 10.32 6.76
N THR A 166 2.51 11.31 7.32
CA THR A 166 1.96 11.19 8.67
C THR A 166 0.96 10.04 8.77
N LEU A 167 0.06 9.90 7.78
CA LEU A 167 -0.86 8.76 7.72
C LEU A 167 -0.13 7.42 7.57
N SER A 168 0.87 7.36 6.69
CA SER A 168 1.71 6.19 6.46
C SER A 168 2.38 5.71 7.75
N SER A 169 3.15 6.59 8.39
CA SER A 169 3.83 6.30 9.67
C SER A 169 2.88 5.83 10.77
N LEU A 170 1.72 6.48 10.93
CA LEU A 170 0.73 6.07 11.94
C LEU A 170 0.08 4.73 11.60
N SER A 171 -0.18 4.47 10.31
CA SER A 171 -0.71 3.19 9.87
C SER A 171 0.27 2.07 10.14
N HIS A 172 1.50 2.17 9.63
CA HIS A 172 2.51 1.13 9.83
C HIS A 172 2.72 0.82 11.32
N MET A 173 2.73 1.83 12.20
CA MET A 173 2.82 1.62 13.65
C MET A 173 1.61 0.88 14.24
N ARG A 174 0.39 1.09 13.73
CA ARG A 174 -0.80 0.35 14.18
C ARG A 174 -0.76 -1.09 13.68
N HIS A 175 -0.46 -1.28 12.41
CA HIS A 175 -0.43 -2.59 11.77
C HIS A 175 0.73 -3.46 12.26
N SER A 176 1.86 -2.87 12.66
CA SER A 176 2.97 -3.60 13.28
C SER A 176 2.64 -4.21 14.65
N LYS A 177 1.52 -3.81 15.27
CA LYS A 177 1.04 -4.35 16.55
C LYS A 177 0.11 -5.55 16.38
N ILE A 178 -0.34 -5.83 15.16
CA ILE A 178 -1.11 -7.04 14.84
C ILE A 178 -0.15 -8.23 14.97
N LYS A 179 -0.62 -9.38 15.45
CA LYS A 179 0.23 -10.57 15.57
C LYS A 179 0.27 -11.30 14.23
N GLY A 180 1.32 -11.09 13.45
CA GLY A 180 1.48 -11.73 12.14
C GLY A 180 0.50 -11.16 11.11
N LEU A 181 0.23 -11.93 10.06
CA LEU A 181 -0.78 -11.55 9.06
C LEU A 181 -2.15 -12.09 9.45
N LEU A 182 -3.14 -11.21 9.48
CA LEU A 182 -4.53 -11.52 9.77
C LEU A 182 -5.38 -11.31 8.51
N GLN A 183 -6.07 -12.36 8.05
CA GLN A 183 -7.09 -12.19 7.04
C GLN A 183 -8.38 -11.66 7.68
N ARG A 184 -8.82 -10.48 7.25
CA ARG A 184 -10.15 -9.94 7.59
C ARG A 184 -11.13 -10.35 6.51
N SER A 185 -12.32 -10.77 6.92
CA SER A 185 -13.36 -11.23 6.00
C SER A 185 -14.72 -10.67 6.36
N TYR A 186 -15.47 -10.26 5.35
CA TYR A 186 -16.83 -9.73 5.45
C TYR A 186 -17.69 -10.29 4.33
N PHE A 187 -19.00 -10.15 4.44
CA PHE A 187 -19.93 -10.46 3.36
C PHE A 187 -20.42 -9.17 2.74
N TYR A 188 -20.32 -9.08 1.41
CA TYR A 188 -20.79 -7.95 0.63
C TYR A 188 -22.31 -7.81 0.82
N PRO A 189 -22.82 -6.63 1.22
CA PRO A 189 -24.21 -6.47 1.65
C PRO A 189 -25.23 -6.82 0.57
N ASP A 190 -24.92 -6.60 -0.71
CA ASP A 190 -25.92 -6.74 -1.78
C ASP A 190 -25.94 -8.14 -2.45
N THR A 191 -24.86 -8.91 -2.33
CA THR A 191 -24.71 -10.22 -3.02
C THR A 191 -24.30 -11.37 -2.10
N ASN A 192 -23.98 -11.07 -0.83
CA ASN A 192 -23.42 -12.01 0.14
C ASN A 192 -22.10 -12.68 -0.34
N GLU A 193 -21.39 -12.05 -1.28
CA GLU A 193 -20.06 -12.48 -1.71
C GLU A 193 -19.04 -12.23 -0.58
N LYS A 194 -18.09 -13.15 -0.40
CA LYS A 194 -17.04 -12.97 0.61
C LYS A 194 -16.00 -11.95 0.13
N VAL A 195 -15.85 -10.85 0.87
CA VAL A 195 -14.79 -9.86 0.70
C VAL A 195 -13.69 -10.17 1.71
N SER A 196 -12.42 -10.15 1.30
CA SER A 196 -11.30 -10.36 2.23
C SER A 196 -10.09 -9.53 1.88
N TYR A 197 -9.34 -9.14 2.90
CA TYR A 197 -8.06 -8.48 2.76
C TYR A 197 -7.12 -8.93 3.88
N LEU A 198 -5.81 -8.77 3.65
CA LEU A 198 -4.78 -9.06 4.63
C LEU A 198 -4.46 -7.81 5.46
N ASP A 199 -4.17 -8.05 6.72
CA ASP A 199 -3.86 -7.02 7.71
C ASP A 199 -2.61 -7.40 8.50
N GLY A 200 -1.86 -6.39 8.93
CA GLY A 200 -0.58 -6.57 9.61
C GLY A 200 0.62 -6.31 8.68
N LEU A 201 1.67 -5.78 9.30
CA LEU A 201 2.91 -5.41 8.62
C LEU A 201 4.10 -5.75 9.51
N HIS A 202 5.00 -6.61 9.03
CA HIS A 202 6.14 -7.07 9.83
C HIS A 202 7.40 -7.23 8.98
N PRO A 203 8.60 -7.05 9.56
CA PRO A 203 9.82 -7.37 8.85
C PRO A 203 9.96 -8.89 8.70
N ILE A 204 10.56 -9.31 7.58
CA ILE A 204 11.16 -10.63 7.47
C ILE A 204 12.58 -10.50 8.04
N GLU A 205 12.79 -10.93 9.29
CA GLU A 205 14.03 -10.70 10.02
C GLU A 205 15.25 -11.29 9.29
N GLU A 206 15.10 -12.44 8.63
CA GLU A 206 16.16 -13.05 7.82
C GLU A 206 16.60 -12.16 6.66
N MET A 207 15.66 -11.46 6.02
CA MET A 207 15.96 -10.53 4.92
C MET A 207 16.62 -9.27 5.45
N LYS A 208 16.15 -8.75 6.58
CA LYS A 208 16.79 -7.62 7.27
C LYS A 208 18.23 -7.93 7.66
N GLU A 209 18.49 -9.10 8.24
CA GLU A 209 19.85 -9.56 8.56
C GLU A 209 20.73 -9.68 7.31
N LEU A 210 20.18 -10.22 6.22
CA LEU A 210 20.88 -10.30 4.94
C LEU A 210 21.28 -8.91 4.45
N LEU A 211 20.38 -7.92 4.45
CA LEU A 211 20.70 -6.57 3.99
C LEU A 211 21.81 -5.91 4.84
N TYR A 212 21.78 -6.09 6.17
CA TYR A 212 22.89 -5.65 7.04
C TYR A 212 24.22 -6.34 6.71
N GLU A 213 24.20 -7.62 6.31
CA GLU A 213 25.41 -8.34 5.95
C GLU A 213 25.97 -7.89 4.59
N LEU A 214 25.11 -7.60 3.63
CA LEU A 214 25.51 -7.03 2.34
C LEU A 214 26.16 -5.66 2.54
N GLU A 215 25.56 -4.79 3.35
CA GLU A 215 26.12 -3.48 3.68
C GLU A 215 27.50 -3.60 4.36
N ARG A 216 27.67 -4.50 5.34
CA ARG A 216 28.97 -4.73 6.01
C ARG A 216 30.08 -5.16 5.05
N ARG A 217 29.73 -5.72 3.89
CA ARG A 217 30.66 -6.13 2.84
C ARG A 217 30.91 -5.05 1.80
N GLY A 218 30.31 -3.86 1.96
CA GLY A 218 30.38 -2.78 0.98
C GLY A 218 29.58 -3.04 -0.29
N ILE A 219 28.55 -3.89 -0.21
CA ILE A 219 27.60 -4.12 -1.32
C ILE A 219 26.45 -3.13 -1.14
N ASP A 220 26.16 -2.32 -2.16
CA ASP A 220 25.04 -1.39 -2.10
C ASP A 220 23.70 -2.15 -2.14
N VAL A 221 22.72 -1.64 -1.40
CA VAL A 221 21.38 -2.21 -1.37
C VAL A 221 20.39 -1.20 -1.94
N TYR A 222 19.70 -1.62 -2.99
CA TYR A 222 18.62 -0.88 -3.61
C TYR A 222 17.29 -1.59 -3.37
N VAL A 223 16.24 -0.83 -3.10
CA VAL A 223 14.86 -1.32 -3.09
C VAL A 223 14.12 -0.71 -4.26
N ALA A 224 13.60 -1.55 -5.16
CA ALA A 224 12.77 -1.13 -6.28
C ALA A 224 11.36 -1.65 -6.04
N SER A 225 10.43 -0.76 -5.70
CA SER A 225 9.08 -1.13 -5.23
C SER A 225 7.97 -0.49 -6.07
N ALA A 226 6.89 -1.25 -6.28
CA ALA A 226 5.67 -0.74 -6.88
C ALA A 226 4.80 0.07 -5.89
N SER A 227 5.17 0.10 -4.61
CA SER A 227 4.54 0.96 -3.61
C SER A 227 5.14 2.37 -3.65
N PRO A 228 4.41 3.39 -3.15
CA PRO A 228 4.94 4.75 -3.09
C PRO A 228 6.22 4.83 -2.26
N GLU A 229 7.20 5.56 -2.77
CA GLU A 229 8.56 5.61 -2.21
C GLU A 229 8.56 5.98 -0.72
N GLU A 230 7.74 6.95 -0.34
CA GLU A 230 7.66 7.45 1.04
C GLU A 230 7.05 6.42 1.99
N THR A 231 6.09 5.63 1.53
CA THR A 231 5.49 4.55 2.32
C THR A 231 6.48 3.41 2.54
N VAL A 232 7.26 3.05 1.53
CA VAL A 232 8.33 2.06 1.67
C VAL A 232 9.41 2.54 2.63
N LYS A 233 9.87 3.79 2.50
CA LYS A 233 10.86 4.39 3.41
C LYS A 233 10.37 4.41 4.86
N ASP A 234 9.11 4.78 5.09
CA ASP A 234 8.50 4.79 6.43
C ASP A 234 8.47 3.38 7.04
N ALA A 235 8.09 2.36 6.27
CA ALA A 235 8.06 0.98 6.75
C ALA A 235 9.47 0.45 7.08
N LEU A 236 10.44 0.66 6.19
CA LEU A 236 11.84 0.24 6.42
C LEU A 236 12.44 0.93 7.65
N LYS A 237 12.14 2.22 7.85
CA LYS A 237 12.55 2.98 9.04
C LYS A 237 11.91 2.44 10.31
N LEU A 238 10.60 2.16 10.29
CA LEU A 238 9.87 1.60 11.45
C LEU A 238 10.50 0.29 11.93
N PHE A 239 10.89 -0.58 11.01
CA PHE A 239 11.46 -1.89 11.33
C PHE A 239 12.99 -1.91 11.43
N ALA A 240 13.63 -0.74 11.40
CA ALA A 240 15.08 -0.58 11.53
C ALA A 240 15.89 -1.43 10.53
N PHE A 241 15.48 -1.41 9.26
CA PHE A 241 16.34 -1.84 8.15
C PHE A 241 17.57 -0.92 8.03
N PRO A 242 18.64 -1.34 7.34
CA PRO A 242 19.84 -0.51 7.19
C PRO A 242 19.51 0.84 6.57
N SER A 243 20.02 1.94 7.15
CA SER A 243 19.73 3.30 6.67
C SER A 243 20.39 3.64 5.34
N SER A 244 21.35 2.82 4.88
CA SER A 244 22.00 2.95 3.57
C SER A 244 21.17 2.41 2.41
N VAL A 245 20.08 1.68 2.69
CA VAL A 245 19.17 1.17 1.65
C VAL A 245 18.61 2.35 0.86
N GLN A 246 18.84 2.33 -0.45
CA GLN A 246 18.30 3.34 -1.36
C GLN A 246 16.96 2.85 -1.92
N VAL A 247 15.88 3.57 -1.62
CA VAL A 247 14.53 3.21 -2.05
C VAL A 247 14.15 3.99 -3.29
N TYR A 248 13.73 3.25 -4.32
CA TYR A 248 13.12 3.72 -5.56
C TYR A 248 11.71 3.15 -5.60
N GLY A 249 10.74 4.01 -5.30
CA GLY A 249 9.33 3.66 -5.35
C GLY A 249 8.57 4.57 -6.30
N ILE A 250 7.26 4.35 -6.37
CA ILE A 250 6.41 5.20 -7.19
C ILE A 250 6.37 6.62 -6.60
N ALA A 251 6.63 7.62 -7.45
CA ALA A 251 6.47 9.02 -7.08
C ALA A 251 5.00 9.45 -7.11
N ASN A 252 4.62 10.24 -6.11
CA ASN A 252 3.31 10.86 -6.07
C ASN A 252 3.23 12.00 -7.10
N LYS A 253 2.19 12.03 -7.95
CA LYS A 253 1.93 13.22 -8.77
C LYS A 253 1.25 14.28 -7.92
N ILE A 254 1.83 15.47 -7.92
CA ILE A 254 1.29 16.63 -7.20
C ILE A 254 0.73 17.67 -8.17
N ASP A 255 -0.35 18.33 -7.79
CA ASP A 255 -0.86 19.49 -8.51
C ASP A 255 -0.10 20.78 -8.16
N SER A 256 -0.49 21.89 -8.77
CA SER A 256 0.10 23.21 -8.53
C SER A 256 -0.06 23.72 -7.10
N GLN A 257 -0.92 23.10 -6.29
CA GLN A 257 -1.14 23.42 -4.87
C GLN A 257 -0.36 22.48 -3.94
N GLY A 258 0.47 21.59 -4.49
CA GLY A 258 1.23 20.62 -3.72
C GLY A 258 0.38 19.47 -3.17
N LYS A 259 -0.77 19.19 -3.80
CA LYS A 259 -1.67 18.11 -3.40
C LYS A 259 -1.55 16.90 -4.31
N ILE A 260 -1.58 15.72 -3.73
CA ILE A 260 -1.62 14.44 -4.43
C ILE A 260 -2.84 14.42 -5.36
N THR A 261 -2.62 14.08 -6.62
CA THR A 261 -3.68 13.88 -7.61
C THR A 261 -4.15 12.43 -7.63
N ALA A 262 -5.25 12.11 -8.31
CA ALA A 262 -5.68 10.72 -8.50
C ALA A 262 -4.77 9.91 -9.45
N PHE A 263 -3.78 10.55 -10.08
CA PHE A 263 -2.84 9.93 -11.01
C PHE A 263 -1.46 9.74 -10.40
N LYS A 264 -0.69 8.78 -10.91
CA LYS A 264 0.76 8.73 -10.74
C LYS A 264 1.44 9.48 -11.89
N GLU A 265 2.63 10.02 -11.67
CA GLU A 265 3.51 10.32 -12.80
C GLU A 265 4.02 8.99 -13.35
N LYS A 266 3.93 8.77 -14.66
CA LYS A 266 4.81 7.78 -15.29
C LYS A 266 6.23 8.30 -15.07
N GLN A 267 7.00 7.64 -14.21
CA GLN A 267 8.43 7.92 -14.16
C GLN A 267 9.01 7.51 -15.51
N GLU A 268 9.25 8.49 -16.38
CA GLU A 268 10.22 8.35 -17.47
C GLU A 268 11.60 8.29 -16.81
N HIS A 269 11.98 7.12 -16.31
CA HIS A 269 13.38 6.89 -16.04
C HIS A 269 14.07 6.82 -17.40
N ALA A 270 14.83 7.87 -17.74
CA ALA A 270 15.91 7.73 -18.70
C ALA A 270 16.71 6.50 -18.26
N SER A 271 16.76 5.47 -19.12
CA SER A 271 17.54 4.28 -18.85
C SER A 271 18.93 4.69 -18.36
N PRO A 272 19.37 4.26 -17.17
CA PRO A 272 20.78 4.33 -16.86
C PRO A 272 21.47 3.31 -17.77
N ILE A 273 22.11 3.84 -18.83
CA ILE A 273 23.13 3.13 -19.61
C ILE A 273 24.36 3.02 -18.72
#